data_AF-A0A399Y3F8-F1
#
_entry.id   AF-A0A399Y3F8-F1
#
_cell.length_a   1.000
_cell.length_b   1.000
_cell.length_c   1.000
_cell.angle_alpha   90.00
_cell.angle_beta   90.00
_cell.angle_gamma   90.00
#
_symmetry.space_group_name_H-M   'P 1'
#
loop_
_entity.id
_entity.type
_entity.pdbx_description
1 polymer ?
#
loop_
_entity_poly.entity_id
_entity_poly.type
_entity_poly.pdbx_seq_one_letter_code
_entity_poly.pdbx_strand_id
1 'polypeptide(L)'
;MPKSGLVQGELPERERTRLSKVSAASVSESGGRSRLCKRCGEVKSVENFRAKHLTCSDCVAKSRREKSQVIPAELVKKSATLAEIIEAYADELWAVSQEMLDLKANDTRAERVGYISHRLRDITKGSGFAELAKLQRG
;
A
#
# COMPACT_ATOMS: atom_id res chain seq x y z
N MET A 1 -4.12 39.84 -64.92
CA MET A 1 -3.86 39.04 -63.71
C MET A 1 -4.17 39.91 -62.48
N PRO A 2 -5.43 39.94 -61.99
CA PRO A 2 -5.82 40.78 -60.87
C PRO A 2 -5.48 40.15 -59.51
N LYS A 3 -5.01 41.01 -58.60
CA LYS A 3 -4.71 40.74 -57.18
C LYS A 3 -6.02 40.58 -56.40
N SER A 4 -6.15 39.51 -55.62
CA SER A 4 -7.24 39.35 -54.64
C SER A 4 -6.64 39.34 -53.24
N GLY A 5 -6.85 40.43 -52.51
CA GLY A 5 -6.55 40.55 -51.09
C GLY A 5 -7.65 39.89 -50.28
N LEU A 6 -7.26 38.99 -49.38
CA LEU A 6 -8.15 38.40 -48.38
C LEU A 6 -7.99 39.21 -47.09
N VAL A 7 -9.01 39.99 -46.75
CA VAL A 7 -9.08 40.80 -45.53
C VAL A 7 -9.54 39.91 -44.38
N GLN A 8 -8.80 39.96 -43.27
CA GLN A 8 -9.13 39.38 -41.97
C GLN A 8 -10.37 40.05 -41.38
N GLY A 9 -11.37 39.25 -41.02
CA GLY A 9 -12.45 39.64 -40.13
C GLY A 9 -12.33 38.88 -38.81
N GLU A 10 -11.74 39.51 -37.80
CA GLU A 10 -11.68 39.01 -36.44
C GLU A 10 -13.07 39.15 -35.78
N LEU A 11 -13.61 38.05 -35.26
CA LEU A 11 -14.87 38.01 -34.52
C LEU A 11 -14.65 38.50 -33.07
N PRO A 12 -15.53 39.35 -32.51
CA PRO A 12 -15.36 39.92 -31.18
C PRO A 12 -15.51 38.88 -30.04
N GLU A 13 -14.52 38.84 -29.15
CA GLU A 13 -14.36 37.97 -27.96
C GLU A 13 -15.28 38.27 -26.76
N ARG A 14 -16.43 38.91 -26.96
CA ARG A 14 -17.31 39.30 -25.85
C ARG A 14 -18.76 38.94 -26.15
N GLU A 15 -19.13 37.69 -25.87
CA GLU A 15 -20.47 37.27 -25.39
C GLU A 15 -20.66 35.76 -25.43
N ARG A 16 -19.99 35.01 -24.56
CA ARG A 16 -20.47 33.67 -24.12
C ARG A 16 -20.14 33.43 -22.65
N THR A 17 -20.71 34.25 -21.78
CA THR A 17 -20.79 33.95 -20.35
C THR A 17 -22.23 34.16 -19.89
N ARG A 18 -23.09 33.16 -20.15
CA ARG A 18 -24.36 32.84 -19.46
C ARG A 18 -25.08 31.81 -20.31
N LEU A 19 -25.70 30.82 -19.65
CA LEU A 19 -26.13 29.51 -20.17
C LEU A 19 -24.95 28.51 -20.11
N SER A 20 -24.83 27.63 -19.12
CA SER A 20 -25.86 26.66 -18.72
C SER A 20 -25.92 26.51 -17.20
N LYS A 21 -27.01 27.02 -16.60
CA LYS A 21 -27.42 26.72 -15.22
C LYS A 21 -28.78 26.03 -15.28
N VAL A 22 -28.79 24.88 -15.96
CA VAL A 22 -29.85 23.86 -16.01
C VAL A 22 -29.02 22.57 -16.12
N SER A 23 -28.96 21.65 -15.16
CA SER A 23 -30.07 20.96 -14.54
C SER A 23 -29.66 20.44 -13.16
N ALA A 24 -30.32 20.92 -12.10
CA ALA A 24 -30.32 20.27 -10.80
C ALA A 24 -31.79 20.12 -10.38
N ALA A 25 -32.51 19.25 -11.07
CA ALA A 25 -33.90 18.93 -10.76
C ALA A 25 -34.18 17.47 -11.12
N SER A 26 -33.74 16.57 -10.23
CA SER A 26 -34.41 15.31 -9.92
C SER A 26 -33.68 14.63 -8.76
N VAL A 27 -33.72 15.25 -7.58
CA VAL A 27 -33.48 14.51 -6.34
C VAL A 27 -34.85 14.12 -5.83
N SER A 28 -35.14 12.83 -6.03
CA SER A 28 -36.31 12.12 -5.55
C SER A 28 -36.47 12.23 -4.03
N GLU A 29 -37.73 12.22 -3.62
CA GLU A 29 -38.26 12.25 -2.27
C GLU A 29 -37.68 11.13 -1.37
N SER A 30 -36.52 11.42 -0.79
CA SER A 30 -36.13 10.88 0.50
C SER A 30 -35.39 12.01 1.21
N GLY A 31 -35.85 12.41 2.39
CA GLY A 31 -35.36 13.57 3.16
C GLY A 31 -33.91 13.45 3.68
N GLY A 32 -33.04 12.73 2.96
CA GLY A 32 -31.63 12.59 3.24
C GLY A 32 -30.82 13.70 2.57
N ARG A 33 -29.90 14.29 3.33
CA ARG A 33 -28.89 15.20 2.75
C ARG A 33 -28.02 14.40 1.79
N SER A 34 -27.89 14.85 0.55
CA SER A 34 -26.99 14.27 -0.45
C SER A 34 -25.81 15.20 -0.73
N ARG A 35 -24.66 14.64 -1.11
CA ARG A 35 -23.42 15.38 -1.44
C ARG A 35 -22.71 14.77 -2.65
N LEU A 36 -22.00 15.60 -3.40
CA LEU A 36 -21.15 15.20 -4.53
C LEU A 36 -19.77 14.74 -4.03
N CYS A 37 -19.31 13.56 -4.45
CA CYS A 37 -17.97 13.08 -4.14
C CYS A 37 -16.92 13.75 -5.03
N LYS A 38 -15.88 14.37 -4.42
CA LYS A 38 -14.80 15.03 -5.16
C LYS A 38 -13.92 14.06 -5.97
N ARG A 39 -13.86 12.77 -5.61
CA ARG A 39 -12.98 11.78 -6.28
C ARG A 39 -13.66 11.06 -7.45
N CYS A 40 -14.90 10.59 -7.28
CA CYS A 40 -15.62 9.87 -8.34
C CYS A 40 -16.67 10.71 -9.07
N GLY A 41 -17.00 11.92 -8.59
CA GLY A 41 -18.00 12.79 -9.23
C GLY A 41 -19.45 12.32 -9.04
N GLU A 42 -19.71 11.28 -8.25
CA GLU A 42 -21.06 10.77 -8.00
C GLU A 42 -21.74 11.50 -6.84
N VAL A 43 -23.05 11.75 -6.96
CA VAL A 43 -23.89 12.23 -5.85
C VAL A 43 -24.30 11.04 -4.98
N LYS A 44 -23.98 11.09 -3.68
CA LYS A 44 -24.31 10.03 -2.72
C LYS A 44 -24.95 10.64 -1.46
N SER A 45 -25.67 9.81 -0.70
CA SER A 45 -26.14 10.19 0.64
C SER A 45 -24.96 10.62 1.51
N VAL A 46 -25.17 11.63 2.39
CA VAL A 46 -24.17 12.09 3.36
C VAL A 46 -23.66 10.96 4.26
N GLU A 47 -24.46 9.93 4.50
CA GLU A 47 -24.07 8.72 5.25
C GLU A 47 -22.92 7.95 4.57
N ASN A 48 -22.81 8.06 3.24
CA ASN A 48 -21.72 7.46 2.46
C ASN A 48 -20.44 8.31 2.45
N PHE A 49 -20.37 9.37 3.25
CA PHE A 49 -19.18 10.21 3.40
C PHE A 49 -18.58 10.02 4.79
N ARG A 50 -17.24 10.04 4.90
CA ARG A 50 -16.61 10.16 6.21
C ARG A 50 -16.85 11.55 6.77
N ALA A 51 -17.04 11.63 8.09
CA ALA A 51 -17.17 12.91 8.79
C ALA A 51 -16.02 13.85 8.42
N LYS A 52 -16.36 15.09 8.03
CA LYS A 52 -15.43 16.15 7.58
C LYS A 52 -14.71 15.93 6.24
N HIS A 53 -15.03 14.88 5.47
CA HIS A 53 -14.43 14.64 4.15
C HIS A 53 -15.41 14.91 2.99
N LEU A 54 -14.87 15.37 1.86
CA LEU A 54 -15.59 15.54 0.59
C LEU A 54 -15.46 14.30 -0.33
N THR A 55 -14.97 13.19 0.20
CA THR A 55 -14.79 11.93 -0.50
C THR A 55 -15.67 10.85 0.12
N CYS A 56 -16.31 10.05 -0.72
CA CYS A 56 -17.15 8.94 -0.27
C CYS A 56 -16.31 7.81 0.34
N SER A 57 -16.96 7.01 1.18
CA SER A 57 -16.40 5.83 1.87
C SER A 57 -15.73 4.86 0.92
N ASP A 58 -16.35 4.56 -0.23
CA ASP A 58 -15.81 3.65 -1.25
C ASP A 58 -14.47 4.15 -1.80
N CYS A 59 -14.41 5.44 -2.13
CA CYS A 59 -13.21 6.09 -2.63
C CYS A 59 -12.09 6.12 -1.58
N VAL A 60 -12.44 6.29 -0.30
CA VAL A 60 -11.47 6.18 0.80
C VAL A 60 -10.98 4.75 0.95
N ALA A 61 -11.87 3.76 0.93
CA ALA A 61 -11.51 2.35 1.01
C ALA A 61 -10.60 1.91 -0.15
N LYS A 62 -10.90 2.37 -1.38
CA LYS A 62 -10.07 2.11 -2.56
C LYS A 62 -8.66 2.70 -2.42
N SER A 63 -8.53 3.95 -1.93
CA SER A 63 -7.20 4.54 -1.69
C SER A 63 -6.37 3.78 -0.65
N ARG A 64 -7.01 3.18 0.36
CA ARG A 64 -6.32 2.38 1.37
C ARG A 64 -5.80 1.09 0.76
N ARG A 65 -6.60 0.41 -0.05
CA ARG A 65 -6.19 -0.82 -0.76
C ARG A 65 -5.07 -0.54 -1.76
N GLU A 66 -5.15 0.56 -2.50
CA GLU A 66 -4.10 0.96 -3.47
C GLU A 66 -2.76 1.25 -2.77
N LYS A 67 -2.77 1.94 -1.62
CA LYS A 67 -1.54 2.19 -0.84
C LYS A 67 -0.93 0.91 -0.25
N SER A 68 -1.73 -0.12 -0.02
CA SER A 68 -1.27 -1.41 0.49
C SER A 68 -0.72 -2.35 -0.60
N GLN A 69 -0.89 -2.03 -1.88
CA GLN A 69 -0.43 -2.88 -2.99
C GLN A 69 0.95 -2.50 -3.54
N VAL A 70 1.48 -1.34 -3.18
CA VAL A 70 2.86 -0.98 -3.53
C VAL A 70 3.77 -1.54 -2.45
N ILE A 71 4.23 -2.77 -2.64
CA ILE A 71 5.33 -3.31 -1.83
C ILE A 71 6.57 -2.47 -2.16
N PRO A 72 7.17 -1.75 -1.20
CA PRO A 72 8.38 -0.98 -1.46
C PRO A 72 9.47 -1.90 -2.02
N ALA A 73 10.18 -1.48 -3.06
CA ALA A 73 11.26 -2.27 -3.67
C ALA A 73 12.32 -2.71 -2.64
N GLU A 74 12.56 -1.87 -1.63
CA GLU A 74 13.42 -2.19 -0.48
C GLU A 74 12.92 -3.37 0.35
N LEU A 75 11.60 -3.54 0.50
CA LEU A 75 11.03 -4.69 1.19
C LEU A 75 11.24 -5.99 0.39
N VAL A 76 11.15 -5.90 -0.95
CA VAL A 76 11.38 -7.02 -1.87
C VAL A 76 12.84 -7.48 -1.83
N LYS A 77 13.79 -6.54 -1.83
CA LYS A 77 15.23 -6.85 -1.65
C LYS A 77 15.52 -7.48 -0.29
N LYS A 78 14.89 -6.97 0.78
CA LYS A 78 15.01 -7.56 2.12
C LYS A 78 14.40 -8.96 2.20
N SER A 79 13.31 -9.25 1.49
CA SER A 79 12.75 -10.62 1.44
C SER A 79 13.62 -11.59 0.64
N ALA A 80 14.26 -11.13 -0.44
CA ALA A 80 15.19 -11.97 -1.21
C ALA A 80 16.42 -12.36 -0.38
N THR A 81 17.03 -11.39 0.31
CA THR A 81 18.14 -11.66 1.23
C THR A 81 17.71 -12.57 2.40
N LEU A 82 16.49 -12.43 2.91
CA LEU A 82 15.98 -13.35 3.94
C LEU A 82 15.83 -14.78 3.42
N ALA A 83 15.38 -14.98 2.19
CA ALA A 83 15.26 -16.30 1.59
C ALA A 83 16.63 -16.97 1.43
N GLU A 84 17.64 -16.23 0.93
CA GLU A 84 19.01 -16.71 0.82
C GLU A 84 19.61 -17.11 2.17
N ILE A 85 19.31 -16.35 3.23
CA ILE A 85 19.69 -16.70 4.60
C ILE A 85 19.00 -18.00 5.03
N ILE A 86 17.69 -18.13 4.82
CA ILE A 86 16.95 -19.33 5.23
C ILE A 86 17.50 -20.57 4.52
N GLU A 87 17.80 -20.47 3.23
CA GLU A 87 18.41 -21.57 2.48
C GLU A 87 19.83 -21.90 2.97
N ALA A 88 20.66 -20.88 3.23
CA ALA A 88 22.03 -21.08 3.72
C ALA A 88 22.11 -21.76 5.09
N TYR A 89 21.08 -21.60 5.93
CA TYR A 89 21.03 -22.16 7.28
C TYR A 89 19.96 -23.25 7.45
N ALA A 90 19.37 -23.75 6.36
CA ALA A 90 18.27 -24.71 6.44
C ALA A 90 18.64 -25.97 7.23
N ASP A 91 19.84 -26.52 6.98
CA ASP A 91 20.33 -27.73 7.63
C ASP A 91 20.65 -27.49 9.12
N GLU A 92 21.24 -26.35 9.47
CA GLU A 92 21.52 -25.99 10.87
C GLU A 92 20.23 -25.76 11.66
N LEU A 93 19.24 -25.09 11.07
CA LEU A 93 17.92 -24.89 11.68
C LEU A 93 17.15 -26.21 11.81
N TRP A 94 17.28 -27.10 10.84
CA TRP A 94 16.71 -28.44 10.90
C TRP A 94 17.35 -29.26 12.04
N ALA A 95 18.67 -29.23 12.18
CA ALA A 95 19.38 -29.90 13.27
C ALA A 95 18.92 -29.41 14.65
N VAL A 96 18.81 -28.09 14.85
CA VAL A 96 18.26 -27.52 16.10
C VAL A 96 16.82 -27.96 16.33
N SER A 97 16.02 -28.07 15.27
CA SER A 97 14.64 -28.55 15.36
C SER A 97 14.55 -30.02 15.79
N GLN A 98 15.47 -30.88 15.32
CA GLN A 98 15.56 -32.27 15.76
C GLN A 98 16.02 -32.36 17.23
N GLU A 99 17.05 -31.59 17.62
CA GLU A 99 17.48 -31.49 19.02
C GLU A 99 16.33 -31.07 19.94
N MET A 100 15.45 -30.15 19.50
CA MET A 100 14.26 -29.76 20.26
C MET A 100 13.24 -30.88 20.44
N LEU A 101 13.07 -31.76 19.45
CA LEU A 101 12.17 -32.90 19.54
C LEU A 101 12.72 -33.97 20.50
N ASP A 102 14.05 -34.05 20.61
CA ASP A 102 14.75 -34.95 21.53
C ASP A 102 14.85 -34.41 22.96
N LEU A 103 14.51 -33.14 23.22
CA LEU A 103 14.41 -32.59 24.57
C LEU A 103 13.37 -33.37 25.37
N LYS A 104 13.77 -33.81 26.57
CA LYS A 104 12.93 -34.69 27.39
C LYS A 104 11.64 -33.96 27.72
N ALA A 105 10.52 -34.70 27.74
CA ALA A 105 9.21 -34.15 28.08
C ALA A 105 9.19 -33.41 29.44
N ASN A 106 10.11 -33.77 30.34
CA ASN A 106 10.27 -33.22 31.69
C ASN A 106 10.99 -31.86 31.75
N ASP A 107 11.61 -31.40 30.67
CA ASP A 107 12.28 -30.10 30.66
C ASP A 107 11.23 -28.98 30.77
N THR A 108 11.48 -27.99 31.61
CA THR A 108 10.57 -26.87 31.73
C THR A 108 10.55 -26.06 30.43
N ARG A 109 9.43 -25.38 30.16
CA ARG A 109 9.33 -24.48 29.00
C ARG A 109 10.47 -23.43 29.00
N ALA A 110 10.90 -22.97 30.18
CA ALA A 110 11.96 -21.99 30.32
C ALA A 110 13.33 -22.54 29.92
N GLU A 111 13.66 -23.77 30.30
CA GLU A 111 14.91 -24.44 29.92
C GLU A 111 14.97 -24.68 28.42
N ARG A 112 13.87 -25.14 27.81
CA ARG A 112 13.78 -25.34 26.36
C ARG A 112 13.97 -24.02 25.61
N VAL A 113 13.27 -22.96 26.00
CA VAL A 113 13.42 -21.62 25.40
C VAL A 113 14.83 -21.07 25.57
N GLY A 114 15.45 -21.29 26.74
CA GLY A 114 16.83 -20.89 27.01
C GLY A 114 17.84 -21.60 26.10
N TYR A 115 17.72 -22.92 25.96
CA TYR A 115 18.56 -23.74 25.08
C TYR A 115 18.45 -23.29 23.61
N ILE A 116 17.23 -23.16 23.10
CA ILE A 116 16.97 -22.71 21.72
C ILE A 116 17.57 -21.32 21.48
N SER A 117 17.36 -20.39 22.42
CA SER A 117 17.86 -19.03 22.32
C SER A 117 19.39 -18.98 22.31
N HIS A 118 20.04 -19.84 23.09
CA HIS A 118 21.50 -19.98 23.08
C HIS A 118 21.99 -20.55 21.75
N ARG A 119 21.33 -21.60 21.26
CA ARG A 119 21.76 -22.30 20.05
C ARG A 119 21.59 -21.48 18.78
N LEU A 120 20.46 -20.75 18.66
CA LEU A 120 20.27 -19.77 17.59
C LEU A 120 21.31 -18.64 17.66
N ARG A 121 21.69 -18.20 18.86
CA ARG A 121 22.74 -17.20 19.04
C ARG A 121 24.10 -17.71 18.56
N ASP A 122 24.43 -18.96 18.83
CA ASP A 122 25.69 -19.56 18.36
C ASP A 122 25.73 -19.64 16.83
N ILE A 123 24.64 -20.04 16.19
CA ILE A 123 24.49 -20.03 14.73
C ILE A 123 24.73 -18.61 14.18
N THR A 124 24.13 -17.59 14.79
CA THR A 124 24.30 -16.19 14.36
C THR A 124 25.71 -15.62 14.61
N LYS A 125 26.49 -16.22 15.52
CA LYS A 125 27.87 -15.80 15.81
C LYS A 125 28.92 -16.60 15.05
N GLY A 126 28.58 -17.81 14.60
CA GLY A 126 29.52 -18.85 14.18
C GLY A 126 30.23 -18.59 12.85
N SER A 127 29.55 -18.11 11.81
CA SER A 127 30.22 -18.14 10.49
C SER A 127 29.60 -17.32 9.36
N GLY A 128 28.29 -17.09 9.24
CA GLY A 128 27.76 -16.36 8.06
C GLY A 128 26.94 -15.09 8.34
N PHE A 129 26.42 -14.88 9.55
CA PHE A 129 25.62 -13.67 9.85
C PHE A 129 26.48 -12.40 9.91
N ALA A 130 27.75 -12.52 10.31
CA ALA A 130 28.70 -11.40 10.25
C ALA A 130 29.05 -10.99 8.81
N GLU A 131 29.08 -11.94 7.88
CA GLU A 131 29.26 -11.68 6.43
C GLU A 131 28.02 -11.03 5.82
N LEU A 132 26.82 -11.53 6.14
CA LEU A 132 25.55 -10.92 5.74
C LEU A 132 25.35 -9.50 6.32
N ALA A 133 25.80 -9.26 7.55
CA ALA A 133 25.80 -7.93 8.17
C ALA A 133 26.80 -6.95 7.53
N LYS A 134 27.77 -7.44 6.75
CA LYS A 134 28.64 -6.62 5.88
C LYS A 134 27.96 -6.33 4.54
N LEU A 135 27.28 -7.31 3.95
CA LEU A 135 26.50 -7.14 2.71
C LEU A 135 25.38 -6.10 2.82
N GLN A 136 24.77 -5.95 4.00
CA GLN A 136 23.76 -4.89 4.23
C GLN A 136 24.32 -3.47 4.45
N ARG A 137 25.65 -3.32 4.53
CA ARG A 137 26.33 -2.03 4.78
C ARG A 137 27.11 -1.48 3.59
N GLY A 138 27.15 -2.21 2.46
CA GLY A 138 27.69 -1.75 1.17
C GLY A 138 26.57 -1.40 0.20
#